data_AF-A0AAE9IRK6-F1
#
_entry.id   AF-A0AAE9IRK6-F1
#
_cell.length_a   1.000
_cell.length_b   1.000
_cell.length_c   1.000
_cell.angle_alpha   90.00
_cell.angle_beta   90.00
_cell.angle_gamma   90.00
#
_symmetry.space_group_name_H-M   'P 1'
#
loop_
_entity.id
_entity.type
_entity.pdbx_description
1 polymer ?
#
loop_
_entity_poly.entity_id
_entity_poly.type
_entity_poly.pdbx_seq_one_letter_code
_entity_poly.pdbx_strand_id
1 'polypeptide(L)'
;MSNEMESIQRDNRSLREQIASISEAPRTPPVPESPSEGQPNHNRFALFRFQRIKDSLYHKKQLKQAKDMAEKLKSSSNLVEIHQIADYEYYQFEGRLLKYTKEVELNIQRIKETCDVSMVTPLPDIPEFSKRFVNLYWRIINNQSITSSEIEVSDSEFFICYVEMTSEALSCQEFKKVTYFECASKWLKIHRSCPHCRREMLNPEEFPNLSQ
;
A
#
# COMPACT_ATOMS: atom_id res chain seq x y z
N MET A 1 -30.65 12.63 -45.37
CA MET A 1 -29.38 12.04 -44.88
C MET A 1 -28.21 12.17 -45.86
N SER A 2 -28.42 12.25 -47.20
CA SER A 2 -27.30 12.36 -48.17
C SER A 2 -26.55 13.70 -48.13
N ASN A 3 -27.27 14.82 -47.98
CA ASN A 3 -26.68 16.17 -48.08
C ASN A 3 -25.76 16.55 -46.92
N GLU A 4 -25.96 15.94 -45.75
CA GLU A 4 -25.19 16.23 -44.54
C GLU A 4 -23.83 15.54 -44.58
N MET A 5 -23.78 14.31 -45.10
CA MET A 5 -22.56 13.56 -45.34
C MET A 5 -21.65 14.27 -46.37
N GLU A 6 -22.24 14.84 -47.42
CA GLU A 6 -21.53 15.61 -48.44
C GLU A 6 -20.99 16.96 -47.92
N SER A 7 -21.69 17.58 -46.96
CA SER A 7 -21.19 18.79 -46.30
C SER A 7 -19.97 18.46 -45.44
N ILE A 8 -20.05 17.41 -44.63
CA ILE A 8 -18.97 16.98 -43.72
C ILE A 8 -17.72 16.56 -44.51
N GLN A 9 -17.88 15.94 -45.69
CA GLN A 9 -16.75 15.59 -46.56
C GLN A 9 -16.07 16.81 -47.18
N ARG A 10 -16.83 17.86 -47.53
CA ARG A 10 -16.27 19.13 -48.01
C ARG A 10 -15.50 19.85 -46.91
N ASP A 11 -16.05 19.90 -45.71
CA ASP A 11 -15.41 20.57 -44.57
C ASP A 11 -14.11 19.88 -44.15
N ASN A 12 -14.09 18.53 -44.15
CA ASN A 12 -12.88 17.76 -43.89
C ASN A 12 -11.78 17.98 -44.94
N ARG A 13 -12.15 18.17 -46.21
CA ARG A 13 -11.19 18.47 -47.27
C ARG A 13 -10.57 19.85 -47.07
N SER A 14 -11.39 20.85 -46.76
CA SER A 14 -10.93 22.22 -46.50
C SER A 14 -10.00 22.31 -45.30
N LEU A 15 -10.30 21.60 -44.21
CA LEU A 15 -9.43 21.54 -43.02
C LEU A 15 -8.06 20.90 -43.32
N ARG A 16 -8.03 19.84 -44.14
CA ARG A 16 -6.77 19.20 -44.54
C ARG A 16 -5.90 20.11 -45.40
N GLU A 17 -6.51 20.88 -46.29
CA GLU A 17 -5.81 21.88 -47.11
C GLU A 17 -5.27 23.04 -46.26
N GLN A 18 -6.01 23.47 -45.23
CA GLN A 18 -5.52 24.47 -44.27
C GLN A 18 -4.34 23.95 -43.44
N ILE A 19 -4.38 22.70 -42.98
CA ILE A 19 -3.26 22.08 -42.23
C ILE A 19 -2.01 21.95 -43.11
N ALA A 20 -2.17 21.60 -44.39
CA ALA A 20 -1.05 21.49 -45.33
C ALA A 20 -0.43 22.83 -45.73
N SER A 21 -1.17 23.94 -45.58
CA SER A 21 -0.71 25.30 -45.87
C SER A 21 0.02 25.97 -44.71
N ILE A 22 -0.03 25.38 -43.50
CA ILE A 22 0.74 25.85 -42.35
C ILE A 22 2.19 25.35 -42.51
N SER A 23 3.06 26.24 -42.96
CA SER A 23 4.50 26.00 -43.12
C SER A 23 5.14 25.56 -41.80
N GLU A 24 6.03 24.56 -41.87
CA GLU A 24 6.86 24.07 -40.77
C GLU A 24 7.62 25.22 -40.06
N ALA A 25 7.46 25.31 -38.74
CA ALA A 25 8.25 26.22 -37.92
C ALA A 25 9.71 25.73 -37.76
N PRO A 26 10.70 26.63 -37.61
CA PRO A 26 12.12 26.27 -37.62
C PRO A 26 12.52 25.34 -36.47
N ARG A 27 13.39 24.36 -36.76
CA ARG A 27 14.01 23.45 -35.79
C ARG A 27 14.81 24.23 -34.74
N THR A 28 14.52 23.99 -33.47
CA THR A 28 15.26 24.51 -32.31
C THR A 28 16.66 23.88 -32.21
N PRO A 29 17.72 24.64 -31.86
CA PRO A 29 19.08 24.12 -31.67
C PRO A 29 19.21 23.27 -30.39
N PRO A 30 20.26 22.41 -30.28
CA PRO A 30 20.40 21.43 -29.21
C PRO A 30 20.71 22.11 -27.87
N VAL A 31 19.94 21.73 -26.84
CA VAL A 31 20.11 22.16 -25.45
C VAL A 31 21.41 21.56 -24.89
N PRO A 32 22.35 22.34 -24.32
CA PRO A 32 23.49 21.80 -23.59
C PRO A 32 23.05 21.21 -22.25
N GLU A 33 23.56 20.03 -21.92
CA GLU A 33 23.39 19.38 -20.62
C GLU A 33 23.97 20.23 -19.47
N SER A 34 23.11 20.48 -18.47
CA SER A 34 23.34 20.75 -17.03
C SER A 34 24.33 21.84 -16.59
N PRO A 35 23.89 22.69 -15.64
CA PRO A 35 24.55 22.66 -14.33
C PRO A 35 23.58 22.27 -13.21
N SER A 36 24.04 21.33 -12.39
CA SER A 36 23.54 21.03 -11.06
C SER A 36 23.72 22.25 -10.15
N GLU A 37 22.66 23.03 -9.96
CA GLU A 37 22.50 23.96 -8.83
C GLU A 37 21.12 23.70 -8.21
N GLY A 38 21.09 23.47 -6.89
CA GLY A 38 19.88 23.12 -6.14
C GLY A 38 18.73 24.07 -6.44
N GLN A 39 17.72 23.59 -7.16
CA GLN A 39 16.58 24.41 -7.54
C GLN A 39 15.83 24.90 -6.29
N PRO A 40 15.70 26.22 -6.06
CA PRO A 40 15.01 26.80 -4.90
C PRO A 40 13.53 26.39 -4.77
N ASN A 41 12.97 25.80 -5.82
CA ASN A 41 11.58 25.39 -5.88
C ASN A 41 11.37 23.91 -5.56
N HIS A 42 12.40 23.06 -5.59
CA HIS A 42 12.23 21.61 -5.42
C HIS A 42 11.71 21.25 -4.01
N ASN A 43 12.25 21.92 -2.98
CA ASN A 43 11.77 21.80 -1.61
C ASN A 43 10.34 22.33 -1.43
N ARG A 44 9.99 23.43 -2.09
CA ARG A 44 8.64 24.01 -2.08
C ARG A 44 7.62 23.06 -2.72
N PHE A 45 7.97 22.41 -3.83
CA PHE A 45 7.12 21.40 -4.46
C PHE A 45 6.96 20.16 -3.57
N ALA A 46 8.05 19.64 -3.00
CA ALA A 46 8.00 18.50 -2.09
C ALA A 46 7.14 18.81 -0.85
N LEU A 47 7.33 19.97 -0.24
CA LEU A 47 6.55 20.45 0.90
C LEU A 47 5.06 20.57 0.54
N PHE A 48 4.73 21.14 -0.61
CA PHE A 48 3.35 21.24 -1.09
C PHE A 48 2.70 19.85 -1.27
N ARG A 49 3.44 18.87 -1.81
CA ARG A 49 2.94 17.50 -1.96
C ARG A 49 2.59 16.87 -0.61
N PHE A 50 3.49 16.93 0.37
CA PHE A 50 3.22 16.37 1.69
C PHE A 50 2.11 17.12 2.43
N GLN A 51 2.05 18.44 2.31
CA GLN A 51 1.00 19.25 2.91
C GLN A 51 -0.38 18.88 2.34
N ARG A 52 -0.48 18.68 1.02
CA ARG A 52 -1.70 18.20 0.37
C ARG A 52 -2.14 16.82 0.89
N ILE A 53 -1.18 15.92 1.10
CA ILE A 53 -1.47 14.61 1.72
C ILE A 53 -2.00 14.82 3.14
N LYS A 54 -1.32 15.59 3.98
CA LYS A 54 -1.76 15.86 5.36
C LYS A 54 -3.16 16.44 5.43
N ASP A 55 -3.47 17.42 4.58
CA ASP A 55 -4.78 18.06 4.53
C ASP A 55 -5.89 17.06 4.13
N SER A 56 -5.58 16.13 3.22
CA SER A 56 -6.52 15.04 2.86
C SER A 56 -6.84 14.09 4.03
N LEU A 57 -5.91 13.95 4.99
CA LEU A 57 -6.05 13.06 6.15
C LEU A 57 -6.70 13.76 7.35
N TYR A 58 -6.69 15.10 7.39
CA TYR A 58 -7.11 15.93 8.53
C TYR A 58 -8.50 15.59 9.06
N HIS A 59 -9.46 15.33 8.15
CA HIS A 59 -10.84 15.05 8.53
C HIS A 59 -11.10 13.58 8.92
N LYS A 60 -10.06 12.72 8.96
CA LYS A 60 -10.18 11.29 9.30
C LYS A 60 -11.28 10.55 8.53
N LYS A 61 -11.61 11.02 7.31
CA LYS A 61 -12.69 10.47 6.48
C LYS A 61 -12.48 8.98 6.21
N GLN A 62 -11.25 8.60 5.92
CA GLN A 62 -10.85 7.20 5.67
C GLN A 62 -11.05 6.33 6.91
N LEU A 63 -10.67 6.81 8.10
CA LEU A 63 -10.85 6.07 9.34
C LEU A 63 -12.34 5.86 9.66
N LYS A 64 -13.16 6.88 9.44
CA LYS A 64 -14.62 6.75 9.58
C LYS A 64 -15.18 5.72 8.59
N GLN A 65 -14.80 5.81 7.32
CA GLN A 65 -15.24 4.84 6.30
C GLN A 65 -14.80 3.42 6.64
N ALA A 66 -13.57 3.22 7.10
CA ALA A 66 -13.05 1.92 7.53
C ALA A 66 -13.86 1.35 8.69
N LYS A 67 -14.17 2.19 9.69
CA LYS A 67 -15.02 1.79 10.82
C LYS A 67 -16.43 1.41 10.37
N ASP A 68 -17.04 2.23 9.52
CA ASP A 68 -18.39 1.99 8.99
C ASP A 68 -18.44 0.67 8.20
N MET A 69 -17.41 0.33 7.43
CA MET A 69 -17.31 -0.96 6.73
C MET A 69 -17.21 -2.15 7.69
N ALA A 70 -16.36 -2.07 8.71
CA ALA A 70 -16.19 -3.13 9.70
C ALA A 70 -17.48 -3.36 10.52
N GLU A 71 -18.11 -2.29 10.99
CA GLU A 71 -19.38 -2.37 11.74
C GLU A 71 -20.53 -2.89 10.86
N LYS A 72 -20.57 -2.49 9.59
CA LYS A 72 -21.56 -3.04 8.66
C LYS A 72 -21.37 -4.54 8.44
N LEU A 73 -20.13 -5.00 8.32
CA LEU A 73 -19.81 -6.43 8.20
C LEU A 73 -20.30 -7.21 9.42
N LYS A 74 -20.01 -6.70 10.62
CA LYS A 74 -20.44 -7.26 11.90
C LYS A 74 -21.97 -7.30 12.04
N SER A 75 -22.67 -6.26 11.59
CA SER A 75 -24.14 -6.23 11.61
C SER A 75 -24.80 -7.18 10.60
N SER A 76 -24.06 -7.64 9.58
CA SER A 76 -24.58 -8.48 8.50
C SER A 76 -24.31 -9.98 8.71
N SER A 77 -23.60 -10.36 9.77
CA SER A 77 -23.29 -11.75 10.10
C SER A 77 -23.22 -11.96 11.60
N ASN A 78 -23.69 -13.13 12.08
CA ASN A 78 -23.57 -13.53 13.48
C ASN A 78 -22.37 -14.46 13.74
N LEU A 79 -21.53 -14.73 12.73
CA LEU A 79 -20.36 -15.59 12.91
C LEU A 79 -19.23 -14.83 13.61
N VAL A 80 -18.69 -15.44 14.68
CA VAL A 80 -17.66 -14.85 15.53
C VAL A 80 -16.39 -14.58 14.74
N GLU A 81 -16.02 -15.47 13.83
CA GLU A 81 -14.84 -15.37 12.97
C GLU A 81 -14.92 -14.15 12.05
N ILE A 82 -16.13 -13.82 11.55
CA ILE A 82 -16.34 -12.62 10.73
C ILE A 82 -16.16 -11.36 11.57
N HIS A 83 -16.59 -11.37 12.84
CA HIS A 83 -16.39 -10.24 13.75
C HIS A 83 -14.91 -10.05 14.06
N GLN A 84 -14.18 -11.15 14.31
CA GLN A 84 -12.74 -11.13 14.53
C GLN A 84 -11.98 -10.58 13.32
N ILE A 85 -12.31 -11.05 12.11
CA ILE A 85 -11.74 -10.53 10.86
C ILE A 85 -12.01 -9.03 10.72
N ALA A 86 -13.24 -8.58 11.00
CA ALA A 86 -13.61 -7.18 10.91
C ALA A 86 -12.83 -6.29 11.88
N ASP A 87 -12.75 -6.70 13.14
CA ASP A 87 -12.03 -5.95 14.17
C ASP A 87 -10.52 -5.94 13.87
N TYR A 88 -9.94 -7.08 13.50
CA TYR A 88 -8.52 -7.17 13.14
C TYR A 88 -8.17 -6.23 11.98
N GLU A 89 -8.91 -6.30 10.88
CA GLU A 89 -8.66 -5.48 9.69
C GLU A 89 -8.82 -3.98 9.98
N TYR A 90 -9.82 -3.62 10.78
CA TYR A 90 -10.01 -2.23 11.22
C TYR A 90 -8.81 -1.72 12.03
N TYR A 91 -8.36 -2.48 13.04
CA TYR A 91 -7.22 -2.06 13.87
C TYR A 91 -5.92 -2.01 13.08
N GLN A 92 -5.72 -2.94 12.15
CA GLN A 92 -4.57 -2.94 11.25
C GLN A 92 -4.59 -1.72 10.33
N PHE A 93 -5.74 -1.38 9.75
CA PHE A 93 -5.90 -0.17 8.95
C PHE A 93 -5.63 1.09 9.78
N GLU A 94 -6.18 1.20 10.98
CA GLU A 94 -5.99 2.34 11.88
C GLU A 94 -4.51 2.53 12.25
N GLY A 95 -3.82 1.44 12.62
CA GLY A 95 -2.39 1.47 12.93
C GLY A 95 -1.53 1.87 11.72
N ARG A 96 -1.82 1.33 10.53
CA ARG A 96 -1.13 1.71 9.28
C ARG A 96 -1.37 3.18 8.94
N LEU A 97 -2.60 3.67 9.09
CA LEU A 97 -2.96 5.07 8.83
C LEU A 97 -2.27 6.03 9.79
N LEU A 98 -2.18 5.68 11.07
CA LEU A 98 -1.44 6.46 12.05
C LEU A 98 0.04 6.56 11.69
N LYS A 99 0.67 5.43 11.33
CA LYS A 99 2.08 5.39 10.90
C LYS A 99 2.32 6.24 9.66
N TYR A 100 1.46 6.11 8.65
CA TYR A 100 1.52 6.88 7.41
C TYR A 100 1.41 8.38 7.67
N THR A 101 0.42 8.80 8.48
CA THR A 101 0.21 10.20 8.84
C THR A 101 1.42 10.79 9.56
N LYS A 102 1.97 10.05 10.54
CA LYS A 102 3.16 10.47 11.29
C LYS A 102 4.37 10.66 10.38
N GLU A 103 4.58 9.78 9.41
CA GLU A 103 5.70 9.89 8.47
C GLU A 103 5.57 11.12 7.57
N VAL A 104 4.35 11.42 7.11
CA VAL A 104 4.06 12.65 6.34
C VAL A 104 4.40 13.89 7.16
N GLU A 105 4.00 13.94 8.43
CA GLU A 105 4.27 15.07 9.33
C GLU A 105 5.78 15.24 9.59
N LEU A 106 6.50 14.14 9.82
CA LEU A 106 7.96 14.17 10.01
C LEU A 106 8.69 14.65 8.76
N ASN A 107 8.26 14.23 7.57
CA ASN A 107 8.83 14.70 6.31
C ASN A 107 8.56 16.19 6.06
N ILE A 108 7.37 16.69 6.39
CA ILE A 108 7.06 18.13 6.35
C ILE A 108 8.00 18.89 7.29
N GLN A 109 8.18 18.40 8.51
CA GLN A 109 9.05 19.05 9.49
C GLN A 109 10.51 19.07 9.03
N ARG A 110 11.03 17.93 8.54
CA ARG A 110 12.39 17.84 8.00
C ARG A 110 12.63 18.83 6.87
N ILE A 111 11.75 18.88 5.86
CA ILE A 111 11.91 19.84 4.75
C ILE A 111 11.90 21.29 5.25
N LYS A 112 11.05 21.62 6.23
CA LYS A 112 10.98 22.98 6.79
C LYS A 112 12.23 23.38 7.56
N GLU A 113 12.84 22.44 8.28
CA GLU A 113 14.03 22.68 9.10
C GLU A 113 15.32 22.69 8.29
N THR A 114 15.48 21.74 7.36
CA THR A 114 16.73 21.55 6.61
C THR A 114 16.73 22.25 5.27
N CYS A 115 15.56 22.62 4.74
CA CYS A 115 15.36 23.04 3.35
C CYS A 115 15.84 22.01 2.30
N ASP A 116 16.17 20.80 2.72
CA ASP A 116 16.78 19.74 1.91
C ASP A 116 15.81 18.54 1.77
N VAL A 117 15.45 18.25 0.52
CA VAL A 117 14.53 17.16 0.18
C VAL A 117 15.22 15.80 0.24
N SER A 118 16.55 15.73 0.21
CA SER A 118 17.28 14.46 0.27
C SER A 118 17.12 13.74 1.62
N MET A 119 16.78 14.49 2.68
CA MET A 119 16.58 14.00 4.05
C MET A 119 15.18 13.43 4.31
N VAL A 120 14.28 13.46 3.31
CA VAL A 120 12.95 12.85 3.44
C VAL A 120 13.06 11.33 3.37
N THR A 121 12.20 10.68 4.14
CA THR A 121 12.07 9.23 4.14
C THR A 121 10.95 8.85 3.18
N PRO A 122 11.06 7.69 2.50
CA PRO A 122 9.96 7.19 1.70
C PRO A 122 8.74 6.96 2.60
N LEU A 123 7.56 7.34 2.10
CA LEU A 123 6.32 7.04 2.80
C LEU A 123 6.06 5.53 2.76
N PRO A 124 5.47 4.97 3.82
CA PRO A 124 4.94 3.61 3.74
C PRO A 124 3.80 3.56 2.72
N ASP A 125 3.42 2.34 2.31
CA ASP A 125 2.28 2.15 1.42
C ASP A 125 1.01 2.79 2.01
N ILE A 126 0.15 3.25 1.09
CA ILE A 126 -1.14 3.81 1.48
C ILE A 126 -1.92 2.74 2.23
N PRO A 127 -2.49 3.05 3.40
CA PRO A 127 -3.27 2.09 4.16
C PRO A 127 -4.49 1.63 3.36
N GLU A 128 -4.59 0.32 3.18
CA GLU A 128 -5.72 -0.35 2.56
C GLU A 128 -6.12 -1.58 3.39
N PHE A 129 -7.35 -2.05 3.19
CA PHE A 129 -7.79 -3.35 3.70
C PHE A 129 -7.20 -4.48 2.87
N SER A 130 -7.04 -5.66 3.48
CA SER A 130 -6.63 -6.84 2.73
C SER A 130 -7.64 -7.19 1.62
N LYS A 131 -7.14 -7.81 0.55
CA LYS A 131 -8.01 -8.34 -0.52
C LYS A 131 -8.99 -9.37 0.05
N ARG A 132 -8.54 -10.17 1.03
CA ARG A 132 -9.38 -11.13 1.76
C ARG A 132 -10.58 -10.42 2.39
N PHE A 133 -10.35 -9.36 3.17
CA PHE A 133 -11.40 -8.60 3.82
C PHE A 133 -12.39 -8.00 2.81
N VAL A 134 -11.88 -7.34 1.77
CA VAL A 134 -12.72 -6.69 0.75
C VAL A 134 -13.60 -7.71 0.04
N ASN A 135 -13.05 -8.87 -0.34
CA ASN A 135 -13.81 -9.93 -0.97
C ASN A 135 -14.88 -10.51 -0.04
N LEU A 136 -14.51 -10.78 1.21
CA LEU A 136 -15.44 -11.29 2.23
C LEU A 136 -16.59 -10.30 2.49
N TYR A 137 -16.26 -9.02 2.62
CA TYR A 137 -17.23 -7.94 2.79
C TYR A 137 -18.24 -7.92 1.65
N TRP A 138 -17.78 -7.90 0.39
CA TRP A 138 -18.70 -7.85 -0.74
C TRP A 138 -19.59 -9.07 -0.84
N ARG A 139 -19.10 -10.27 -0.50
CA ARG A 139 -19.94 -11.47 -0.50
C ARG A 139 -21.05 -11.39 0.53
N ILE A 140 -20.71 -11.03 1.76
CA ILE A 140 -21.68 -10.93 2.87
C ILE A 140 -22.73 -9.88 2.56
N ILE A 141 -22.31 -8.67 2.14
CA ILE A 141 -23.26 -7.58 1.86
C ILE A 141 -24.17 -7.90 0.67
N ASN A 142 -23.72 -8.74 -0.27
CA ASN A 142 -24.53 -9.20 -1.41
C ASN A 142 -25.26 -10.52 -1.14
N ASN A 143 -25.31 -11.02 0.10
CA ASN A 143 -25.94 -12.29 0.48
C ASN A 143 -25.44 -13.52 -0.31
N GLN A 144 -24.17 -13.50 -0.71
CA GLN A 144 -23.53 -14.64 -1.38
C GLN A 144 -23.06 -15.67 -0.34
N SER A 145 -23.04 -16.94 -0.73
CA SER A 145 -22.50 -17.99 0.14
C SER A 145 -21.01 -17.80 0.37
N ILE A 146 -20.59 -18.06 1.60
CA ILE A 146 -19.20 -18.00 2.03
C ILE A 146 -18.74 -19.44 2.23
N THR A 147 -17.55 -19.78 1.75
CA THR A 147 -16.97 -21.11 2.00
C THR A 147 -16.17 -21.10 3.30
N SER A 148 -16.08 -22.26 3.96
CA SER A 148 -15.31 -22.41 5.21
C SER A 148 -13.85 -21.95 5.05
N SER A 149 -13.25 -22.16 3.88
CA SER A 149 -11.89 -21.73 3.55
C SER A 149 -11.66 -20.23 3.56
N GLU A 150 -12.72 -19.41 3.48
CA GLU A 150 -12.63 -17.94 3.47
C GLU A 150 -12.71 -17.37 4.88
N ILE A 151 -13.39 -18.10 5.75
CA ILE A 151 -13.62 -17.79 7.16
C ILE A 151 -12.51 -18.39 8.02
N GLU A 152 -11.83 -19.45 7.57
CA GLU A 152 -10.68 -20.04 8.25
C GLU A 152 -9.64 -18.96 8.56
N VAL A 153 -9.67 -18.50 9.81
CA VAL A 153 -8.57 -17.82 10.46
C VAL A 153 -7.57 -18.93 10.72
N SER A 154 -6.62 -19.10 9.80
CA SER A 154 -5.53 -20.02 10.07
C SER A 154 -4.90 -19.58 11.38
N ASP A 155 -4.86 -20.48 12.37
CA ASP A 155 -4.26 -20.29 13.70
C ASP A 155 -2.72 -20.09 13.64
N SER A 156 -2.24 -19.83 12.43
CA SER A 156 -0.92 -19.43 11.99
C SER A 156 -0.80 -17.90 11.81
N GLU A 157 -1.67 -17.10 12.43
CA GLU A 157 -1.38 -15.68 12.64
C GLU A 157 -0.14 -15.55 13.53
N PHE A 158 0.99 -15.37 12.87
CA PHE A 158 2.30 -15.35 13.47
C PHE A 158 2.44 -14.10 14.33
N PHE A 159 2.56 -14.28 15.64
CA PHE A 159 2.71 -13.21 16.63
C PHE A 159 3.86 -12.22 16.34
N ILE A 160 4.75 -12.53 15.40
CA ILE A 160 5.88 -11.67 15.00
C ILE A 160 5.57 -10.82 13.77
N CYS A 161 4.57 -11.14 12.94
CA CYS A 161 4.32 -10.40 11.69
C CYS A 161 2.86 -10.21 11.29
N TYR A 162 2.60 -9.02 10.77
CA TYR A 162 1.30 -8.46 10.39
C TYR A 162 1.04 -8.48 8.87
N VAL A 163 1.82 -9.24 8.08
CA VAL A 163 1.83 -9.20 6.60
C VAL A 163 1.36 -10.54 6.02
N GLU A 164 0.53 -10.50 4.96
CA GLU A 164 -0.01 -11.68 4.26
C GLU A 164 1.07 -12.51 3.53
N MET A 165 0.83 -13.82 3.45
CA MET A 165 1.75 -14.87 2.98
C MET A 165 2.11 -14.81 1.48
N THR A 166 3.39 -14.66 1.16
CA THR A 166 3.95 -14.98 -0.17
C THR A 166 5.27 -15.75 -0.13
N SER A 167 5.76 -16.14 1.04
CA SER A 167 7.16 -16.50 1.25
C SER A 167 7.35 -17.62 2.27
N GLU A 168 8.56 -18.19 2.27
CA GLU A 168 8.91 -19.41 3.01
C GLU A 168 8.70 -19.27 4.53
N ALA A 169 8.37 -20.39 5.17
CA ALA A 169 7.95 -20.39 6.56
C ALA A 169 8.81 -21.36 7.40
N LEU A 170 9.22 -20.91 8.58
CA LEU A 170 9.96 -21.70 9.56
C LEU A 170 8.99 -22.38 10.52
N SER A 171 9.19 -23.65 10.80
CA SER A 171 8.41 -24.35 11.84
C SER A 171 9.32 -24.76 13.00
N CYS A 172 8.81 -24.60 14.22
CA CYS A 172 9.48 -25.14 15.40
C CYS A 172 9.20 -26.65 15.47
N GLN A 173 10.25 -27.48 15.56
CA GLN A 173 10.15 -28.93 15.62
C GLN A 173 9.30 -29.44 16.80
N GLU A 174 9.28 -28.68 17.90
CA GLU A 174 8.59 -29.05 19.15
C GLU A 174 7.18 -28.49 19.26
N PHE A 175 6.93 -27.27 18.74
CA PHE A 175 5.65 -26.59 18.90
C PHE A 175 4.79 -26.64 17.64
N LYS A 176 5.35 -27.10 16.50
CA LYS A 176 4.73 -27.26 15.16
C LYS A 176 3.97 -26.03 14.61
N LYS A 177 3.93 -24.91 15.33
CA LYS A 177 3.50 -23.64 14.79
C LYS A 177 4.57 -23.14 13.82
N VAL A 178 4.07 -22.78 12.66
CA VAL A 178 4.82 -22.15 11.59
C VAL A 178 5.10 -20.69 12.03
N THR A 179 6.06 -20.00 11.41
CA THR A 179 6.34 -18.57 11.56
C THR A 179 6.97 -18.10 10.27
N TYR A 180 6.57 -16.93 9.76
CA TYR A 180 7.18 -16.40 8.53
C TYR A 180 8.71 -16.26 8.68
N PHE A 181 9.47 -16.75 7.69
CA PHE A 181 10.93 -16.83 7.74
C PHE A 181 11.58 -15.51 8.13
N GLU A 182 11.28 -14.39 7.44
CA GLU A 182 11.92 -13.10 7.76
C GLU A 182 11.64 -12.63 9.20
N CYS A 183 10.47 -12.96 9.72
CA CYS A 183 10.01 -12.54 11.03
C CYS A 183 10.64 -13.39 12.12
N ALA A 184 10.67 -14.71 11.90
CA ALA A 184 11.45 -15.62 12.71
C ALA A 184 12.92 -15.22 12.70
N SER A 185 13.52 -14.92 11.55
CA SER A 185 14.92 -14.50 11.43
C SER A 185 15.23 -13.23 12.21
N LYS A 186 14.36 -12.21 12.16
CA LYS A 186 14.49 -10.99 13.00
C LYS A 186 14.41 -11.30 14.50
N TRP A 187 13.46 -12.14 14.90
CA TRP A 187 13.30 -12.54 16.30
C TRP A 187 14.50 -13.36 16.81
N LEU A 188 14.95 -14.32 16.01
CA LEU A 188 16.03 -15.25 16.34
C LEU A 188 17.38 -14.55 16.47
N LYS A 189 17.62 -13.47 15.73
CA LYS A 189 18.80 -12.59 15.91
C LYS A 189 18.92 -12.04 17.32
N ILE A 190 17.80 -11.76 17.99
CA ILE A 190 17.78 -11.13 19.32
C ILE A 190 17.63 -12.20 20.41
N HIS A 191 16.66 -13.10 20.25
CA HIS A 191 16.20 -13.95 21.35
C HIS A 191 16.72 -15.38 21.28
N ARG A 192 17.21 -15.85 20.11
CA ARG A 192 17.70 -17.23 19.88
C ARG A 192 16.78 -18.33 20.44
N SER A 193 15.48 -18.07 20.45
CA SER A 193 14.48 -18.94 21.03
C SER A 193 13.20 -18.88 20.21
N CYS A 194 12.40 -19.94 20.23
CA CYS A 194 11.08 -19.94 19.64
C CYS A 194 10.21 -18.84 20.26
N PRO A 195 9.53 -17.99 19.47
CA PRO A 195 8.61 -16.97 19.97
C PRO A 195 7.42 -17.56 20.73
N HIS A 196 7.03 -18.79 20.41
CA HIS A 196 5.84 -19.43 20.95
C HIS A 196 6.12 -20.29 22.18
N CYS A 197 7.14 -21.16 22.15
CA CYS A 197 7.44 -22.07 23.25
C CYS A 197 8.68 -21.70 24.06
N ARG A 198 9.40 -20.62 23.68
CA ARG A 198 10.63 -20.12 24.33
C ARG A 198 11.79 -21.13 24.39
N ARG A 199 11.67 -22.31 23.79
CA ARG A 199 12.77 -23.27 23.64
C ARG A 199 13.81 -22.72 22.67
N GLU A 200 15.04 -23.21 22.82
CA GLU A 200 16.15 -22.84 21.94
C GLU A 200 15.81 -23.13 20.48
N MET A 201 16.03 -22.14 19.63
CA MET A 201 15.78 -22.21 18.20
C MET A 201 16.77 -21.26 17.52
N LEU A 202 17.50 -21.75 16.52
CA LEU A 202 18.48 -20.96 15.78
C LEU A 202 17.99 -20.76 14.35
N ASN A 203 18.43 -19.67 13.72
CA ASN A 203 18.11 -19.39 12.33
C ASN A 203 18.89 -20.38 11.45
N PRO A 204 18.23 -21.25 10.66
CA PRO A 204 18.91 -22.27 9.87
C PRO A 204 19.74 -21.70 8.70
N GLU A 205 19.51 -20.46 8.25
CA GLU A 205 20.40 -19.81 7.28
C GLU A 205 21.70 -19.32 7.93
N GLU A 206 21.65 -18.83 9.16
CA GLU A 206 22.84 -18.35 9.89
C GLU A 206 23.60 -19.51 10.54
N PHE A 207 22.90 -20.58 10.93
CA PHE A 207 23.43 -21.75 11.60
C PHE A 207 22.93 -23.03 10.90
N PRO A 208 23.44 -23.33 9.70
CA PRO A 208 23.07 -24.55 8.99
C PRO A 208 23.54 -25.77 9.76
N ASN A 209 22.73 -26.85 9.73
CA ASN A 209 23.09 -28.08 10.41
C ASN A 209 24.23 -28.78 9.64
N LEU A 210 25.39 -28.94 10.29
CA LEU A 210 26.59 -29.50 9.67
C LEU A 210 26.65 -31.03 9.71
N SER A 211 25.65 -31.70 10.30
CA SER A 211 25.57 -33.16 10.31
C SER A 211 24.94 -33.69 9.01
N GLN A 212 25.78 -33.86 7.98
CA GLN A 212 25.56 -34.83 6.90
C GLN A 212 26.43 -36.07 7.16
#